data_AF-A0A8X6UN05-F1
#
_entry.id   AF-A0A8X6UN05-F1
#
_cell.length_a   1.000
_cell.length_b   1.000
_cell.length_c   1.000
_cell.angle_alpha   90.00
_cell.angle_beta   90.00
_cell.angle_gamma   90.00
#
_symmetry.space_group_name_H-M   'P 1'
#
loop_
_entity.id
_entity.type
_entity.pdbx_description
1 polymer ?
#
loop_
_entity_poly.entity_id
_entity_poly.type
_entity_poly.pdbx_seq_one_letter_code
_entity_poly.pdbx_strand_id
1 'polypeptide(L)'
;MAATINVTSRNLTDVFILMRNNSLQNRNIFSDQILDDKVALVSSRELDSNNSFSRCIDLPPVWVEGIEDVQYEMNRIRNKLKELKALHEKNVTRPSLDDSVHEEKEIENISQEITRMFHHCQKIIHQIRERSRGTTAQDFQVSQNVVSSLVSSLQELSSKFHQAQSEHLRQLRSREEKSQQFFNTTYISRNNENSVFDSLQDDSFTQSFLSAGDQQLMVESNTLMVEQREREIKQIVKSIAELNDIFKDLACMVADQGTVLDRIDYNLEQVQTHVSSGLQQLQKAQTYHRKNRKIIWIMFLAACCVILIIMLVIFKL
;
A
#
# COMPACT_ATOMS: atom_id res chain seq x y z
N MET A 1 -5.66 10.51 33.20
CA MET A 1 -4.31 9.96 33.42
C MET A 1 -4.09 8.84 32.42
N ALA A 2 -3.39 9.11 31.32
CA ALA A 2 -2.96 8.06 30.41
C ALA A 2 -1.55 7.64 30.86
N ALA A 3 -1.39 6.38 31.28
CA ALA A 3 -0.10 5.83 31.64
C ALA A 3 0.71 5.64 30.35
N THR A 4 1.70 6.50 30.12
CA THR A 4 2.70 6.29 29.07
C THR A 4 3.53 5.08 29.48
N ILE A 5 3.27 3.94 28.86
CA ILE A 5 4.11 2.75 29.00
C ILE A 5 5.44 3.09 28.32
N ASN A 6 6.43 3.51 29.10
CA ASN A 6 7.80 3.66 28.63
C ASN A 6 8.38 2.27 28.37
N VAL A 7 8.24 1.79 27.14
CA VAL A 7 8.89 0.56 26.68
C VAL A 7 10.40 0.78 26.73
N THR A 8 11.07 0.14 27.70
CA THR A 8 12.54 0.16 27.78
C THR A 8 13.09 -0.80 26.74
N SER A 9 13.82 -0.29 25.74
CA SER A 9 14.50 -1.11 24.74
C SER A 9 16.01 -0.97 24.86
N ARG A 10 16.75 -2.05 24.60
CA ARG A 10 18.22 -2.05 24.56
C ARG A 10 18.70 -2.40 23.17
N ASN A 11 19.40 -1.48 22.52
CA ASN A 11 20.03 -1.73 21.23
C ASN A 11 21.32 -2.53 21.43
N LEU A 12 21.41 -3.72 20.83
CA LEU A 12 22.56 -4.63 20.92
C LEU A 12 23.36 -4.71 19.63
N THR A 13 23.05 -3.85 18.66
CA THR A 13 23.65 -3.90 17.32
C THR A 13 25.15 -3.72 17.37
N ASP A 14 25.66 -2.80 18.18
CA ASP A 14 27.10 -2.53 18.27
C ASP A 14 27.87 -3.70 18.90
N VAL A 15 27.31 -4.29 19.97
CA VAL A 15 27.86 -5.48 20.62
C VAL A 15 27.86 -6.67 19.64
N PHE A 16 26.79 -6.84 18.87
CA PHE A 16 26.69 -7.86 17.83
C PHE A 16 27.73 -7.66 16.72
N ILE A 17 27.87 -6.43 16.20
CA ILE A 17 28.87 -6.11 15.16
C ILE A 17 30.28 -6.37 15.68
N LEU A 18 30.58 -5.98 16.91
CA LEU A 18 31.86 -6.23 17.55
C LEU A 18 32.16 -7.73 17.62
N MET A 19 31.21 -8.54 18.13
CA MET A 19 31.37 -9.99 18.20
C MET A 19 31.51 -10.65 16.81
N ARG A 20 30.73 -10.18 15.82
CA ARG A 20 30.80 -10.67 14.44
C ARG A 20 32.18 -10.40 13.83
N ASN A 21 32.67 -9.18 13.93
CA ASN A 21 33.96 -8.78 13.37
C ASN A 21 35.11 -9.51 14.08
N ASN A 22 35.04 -9.67 15.40
CA ASN A 22 36.04 -10.40 16.17
C ASN A 22 36.04 -11.91 15.84
N SER A 23 34.87 -12.51 15.62
CA SER A 23 34.75 -13.91 15.16
C SER A 23 35.36 -14.14 13.76
N LEU A 24 35.16 -13.19 12.84
CA LEU A 24 35.76 -13.24 11.50
C LEU A 24 37.29 -13.09 11.55
N GLN A 25 37.79 -12.16 12.37
CA GLN A 25 39.23 -12.03 12.59
C GLN A 25 39.84 -13.30 13.21
N ASN A 26 39.15 -13.94 14.15
CA ASN A 26 39.62 -15.18 14.75
C ASN A 26 39.66 -16.33 13.73
N ARG A 27 38.71 -16.40 12.78
CA ARG A 27 38.79 -17.36 11.65
C ARG A 27 40.00 -17.13 10.74
N ASN A 28 40.36 -15.87 10.48
CA ASN A 28 41.51 -15.54 9.63
C ASN A 28 42.85 -15.83 10.33
N ILE A 29 42.94 -15.66 11.65
CA ILE A 29 44.15 -16.00 12.43
C ILE A 29 44.43 -17.52 12.39
N PHE A 30 43.37 -18.35 12.37
CA PHE A 30 43.52 -19.82 12.23
C PHE A 30 43.62 -20.30 10.78
N SER A 31 43.24 -19.50 9.77
CA SER A 31 43.43 -19.90 8.36
C SER A 31 44.89 -19.75 7.94
N ASP A 32 45.58 -18.70 8.38
CA ASP A 32 46.98 -18.45 7.97
C ASP A 32 47.96 -19.51 8.49
N GLN A 33 47.63 -20.22 9.58
CA GLN A 33 48.45 -21.34 10.08
C GLN A 33 48.13 -22.69 9.43
N ILE A 34 47.00 -22.83 8.72
CA ILE A 34 46.56 -24.08 8.08
C ILE A 34 46.75 -24.03 6.55
N LEU A 35 46.93 -22.85 5.97
CA LEU A 35 46.99 -22.63 4.53
C LEU A 35 48.28 -23.14 3.86
N ASP A 36 49.43 -23.17 4.53
CA ASP A 36 50.69 -23.54 3.86
C ASP A 36 50.75 -25.04 3.51
N ASP A 37 50.26 -25.92 4.39
CA ASP A 37 50.30 -27.37 4.17
C ASP A 37 49.11 -27.94 3.38
N LYS A 38 47.97 -27.24 3.35
CA LYS A 38 46.76 -27.74 2.65
C LYS A 38 46.62 -27.26 1.21
N VAL A 39 47.28 -26.16 0.83
CA VAL A 39 47.20 -25.60 -0.53
C VAL A 39 48.14 -26.31 -1.51
N ALA A 40 49.20 -26.99 -1.03
CA ALA A 40 50.16 -27.69 -1.87
C ALA A 40 49.65 -29.03 -2.48
N LEU A 41 48.57 -29.62 -1.94
CA LEU A 41 48.04 -30.91 -2.39
C LEU A 41 46.72 -30.84 -3.19
N VAL A 42 46.21 -29.63 -3.44
CA VAL A 42 45.04 -29.42 -4.31
C VAL A 42 45.48 -28.64 -5.54
N SER A 43 46.25 -29.33 -6.39
CA SER A 43 46.58 -28.87 -7.74
C SER A 43 45.31 -28.78 -8.57
N SER A 44 44.82 -27.55 -8.75
CA SER A 44 44.28 -26.91 -9.96
C SER A 44 43.44 -27.70 -10.99
N ARG A 45 42.74 -28.79 -10.67
CA ARG A 45 41.94 -29.52 -11.68
C ARG A 45 40.48 -29.85 -11.35
N GLU A 46 39.94 -29.46 -10.19
CA GLU A 46 38.52 -29.72 -9.88
C GLU A 46 37.77 -28.56 -9.19
N LEU A 47 38.33 -27.34 -9.18
CA LEU A 47 37.67 -26.18 -8.57
C LEU A 47 36.98 -25.21 -9.54
N ASP A 48 36.95 -25.51 -10.84
CA ASP A 48 36.21 -24.68 -11.80
C ASP A 48 34.71 -25.00 -11.86
N SER A 49 34.21 -26.05 -11.19
CA SER A 49 32.79 -26.40 -11.26
C SER A 49 31.93 -25.97 -10.07
N ASN A 50 32.50 -25.70 -8.89
CA ASN A 50 31.67 -25.59 -7.67
C ASN A 50 32.02 -24.44 -6.71
N ASN A 51 32.98 -23.56 -7.04
CA ASN A 51 33.29 -22.40 -6.19
C ASN A 51 33.14 -21.05 -6.89
N SER A 52 32.33 -20.99 -7.93
CA SER A 52 31.59 -19.76 -8.21
C SER A 52 30.61 -19.55 -7.05
N PHE A 53 31.09 -18.95 -5.97
CA PHE A 53 30.29 -17.99 -5.20
C PHE A 53 30.01 -16.83 -6.15
N SER A 54 29.22 -17.10 -7.20
CA SER A 54 28.40 -16.11 -7.84
C SER A 54 27.70 -15.46 -6.66
N ARG A 55 28.04 -14.21 -6.37
CA ARG A 55 27.03 -13.31 -5.82
C ARG A 55 25.90 -13.42 -6.83
N CYS A 56 24.96 -14.31 -6.55
CA CYS A 56 23.64 -14.21 -7.08
C CYS A 56 23.23 -12.83 -6.59
N ILE A 57 23.36 -11.84 -7.46
CA ILE A 57 22.63 -10.61 -7.30
C ILE A 57 21.21 -11.15 -7.37
N ASP A 58 20.61 -11.42 -6.21
CA ASP A 58 19.23 -11.87 -6.15
C ASP A 58 18.43 -10.67 -6.64
N LEU A 59 18.19 -10.64 -7.95
CA LEU A 59 17.32 -9.66 -8.54
C LEU A 59 15.99 -9.78 -7.80
N PRO A 60 15.39 -8.65 -7.38
CA PRO A 60 14.08 -8.69 -6.75
C PRO A 60 13.12 -9.44 -7.68
N PRO A 61 12.22 -10.27 -7.13
CA PRO A 61 11.25 -11.00 -7.93
C PRO A 61 10.49 -10.08 -8.89
N VAL A 62 10.18 -10.54 -10.09
CA VAL A 62 9.56 -9.73 -11.18
C VAL A 62 8.21 -9.11 -10.79
N TRP A 63 7.53 -9.63 -9.75
CA TRP A 63 6.30 -9.04 -9.23
C TRP A 63 6.53 -7.80 -8.35
N VAL A 64 7.77 -7.55 -7.91
CA VAL A 64 8.15 -6.40 -7.08
C VAL A 64 8.05 -5.09 -7.87
N GLU A 65 8.38 -5.09 -9.16
CA GLU A 65 8.24 -3.92 -10.04
C GLU A 65 6.79 -3.38 -10.03
N GLY A 66 5.81 -4.28 -10.06
CA GLY A 66 4.40 -3.88 -10.01
C GLY A 66 4.00 -3.21 -8.69
N ILE A 67 4.72 -3.44 -7.59
CA ILE A 67 4.46 -2.76 -6.32
C ILE A 67 4.78 -1.28 -6.44
N GLU A 68 5.93 -0.95 -7.06
CA GLU A 68 6.37 0.43 -7.25
C GLU A 68 5.37 1.18 -8.14
N ASP A 69 4.89 0.53 -9.20
CA ASP A 69 3.85 1.07 -10.08
C ASP A 69 2.56 1.38 -9.33
N VAL A 70 2.07 0.44 -8.50
CA VAL A 70 0.85 0.66 -7.69
C VAL A 70 1.04 1.78 -6.68
N GLN A 71 2.19 1.83 -6.00
CA GLN A 71 2.49 2.89 -5.03
C GLN A 71 2.57 4.27 -5.69
N TYR A 72 3.17 4.34 -6.88
CA TYR A 72 3.20 5.56 -7.68
C TYR A 72 1.78 6.02 -8.05
N GLU A 73 0.96 5.12 -8.59
CA GLU A 73 -0.43 5.43 -8.95
C GLU A 73 -1.28 5.82 -7.74
N MET A 74 -1.14 5.14 -6.60
CA MET A 74 -1.80 5.52 -5.34
C MET A 74 -1.41 6.92 -4.86
N ASN A 75 -0.14 7.29 -4.98
CA ASN A 75 0.30 8.63 -4.61
C ASN A 75 -0.29 9.69 -5.54
N ARG A 76 -0.37 9.37 -6.83
CA ARG A 76 -0.98 10.23 -7.84
C ARG A 76 -2.50 10.37 -7.60
N ILE A 77 -3.20 9.30 -7.24
CA ILE A 77 -4.61 9.35 -6.79
C ILE A 77 -4.76 10.27 -5.58
N ARG A 78 -3.86 10.14 -4.59
CA ARG A 78 -3.89 10.97 -3.37
C ARG A 78 -3.73 12.45 -3.70
N ASN A 79 -2.90 12.81 -4.68
CA ASN A 79 -2.74 14.19 -5.11
C ASN A 79 -3.96 14.70 -5.88
N LYS A 80 -4.48 13.91 -6.83
CA LYS A 80 -5.70 14.23 -7.57
C LYS A 80 -6.93 14.38 -6.67
N LEU A 81 -7.02 13.59 -5.61
CA LEU A 81 -8.10 13.70 -4.63
C LEU A 81 -8.03 15.01 -3.82
N LYS A 82 -6.82 15.50 -3.52
CA LYS A 82 -6.65 16.82 -2.88
C LYS A 82 -7.08 17.95 -3.82
N GLU A 83 -6.68 17.86 -5.08
CA GLU A 83 -7.07 18.80 -6.14
C GLU A 83 -8.60 18.83 -6.32
N LEU A 84 -9.23 17.66 -6.42
CA LEU A 84 -10.68 17.51 -6.51
C LEU A 84 -11.40 18.16 -5.31
N LYS A 85 -10.89 17.93 -4.08
CA LYS A 85 -11.50 18.51 -2.88
C LYS A 85 -11.42 20.05 -2.89
N ALA A 86 -10.30 20.61 -3.34
CA ALA A 86 -10.15 22.06 -3.47
C ALA A 86 -11.12 22.64 -4.52
N LEU A 87 -11.33 21.94 -5.64
CA LEU A 87 -12.30 22.35 -6.66
C LEU A 87 -13.74 22.26 -6.15
N HIS A 88 -14.10 21.19 -5.42
CA HIS A 88 -15.43 21.07 -4.79
C HIS A 88 -15.71 22.25 -3.83
N GLU A 89 -14.72 22.61 -3.00
CA GLU A 89 -14.86 23.74 -2.07
C GLU A 89 -14.98 25.09 -2.80
N LYS A 90 -14.19 25.29 -3.87
CA LYS A 90 -14.25 26.48 -4.73
C LYS A 90 -15.61 26.60 -5.43
N ASN A 91 -16.16 25.49 -5.94
CA ASN A 91 -17.44 25.46 -6.63
C ASN A 91 -18.61 25.83 -5.69
N VAL A 92 -18.57 25.33 -4.45
CA VAL A 92 -19.66 25.52 -3.49
C VAL A 92 -19.69 26.92 -2.86
N THR A 93 -18.53 27.55 -2.68
CA THR A 93 -18.40 28.86 -2.03
C THR A 93 -18.78 30.05 -2.92
N ARG A 94 -18.99 29.85 -4.23
CA ARG A 94 -19.15 30.95 -5.18
C ARG A 94 -20.63 31.37 -5.36
N PRO A 95 -20.94 32.69 -5.32
CA PRO A 95 -22.22 33.22 -5.79
C PRO A 95 -22.27 33.07 -7.31
N SER A 96 -23.29 32.38 -7.80
CA SER A 96 -23.54 32.05 -9.21
C SER A 96 -23.40 33.26 -10.14
N LEU A 97 -22.62 33.12 -11.22
CA LEU A 97 -22.92 33.54 -12.61
C LEU A 97 -21.61 33.50 -13.45
N ASP A 98 -21.66 32.75 -14.57
CA ASP A 98 -20.74 32.74 -15.73
C ASP A 98 -19.60 31.67 -15.83
N ASP A 99 -18.82 31.37 -14.78
CA ASP A 99 -17.67 30.43 -14.90
C ASP A 99 -17.99 28.92 -14.71
N SER A 100 -19.25 28.55 -14.40
CA SER A 100 -19.58 27.22 -13.86
C SER A 100 -19.29 26.05 -14.79
N VAL A 101 -19.42 26.23 -16.11
CA VAL A 101 -19.33 25.13 -17.09
C VAL A 101 -17.89 24.59 -17.22
N HIS A 102 -16.88 25.46 -17.13
CA HIS A 102 -15.49 25.04 -17.26
C HIS A 102 -15.02 24.25 -16.03
N GLU A 103 -15.36 24.76 -14.85
CA GLU A 103 -14.97 24.19 -13.57
C GLU A 103 -15.73 22.88 -13.28
N GLU A 104 -17.01 22.79 -13.64
CA GLU A 104 -17.80 21.57 -13.59
C GLU A 104 -17.22 20.46 -14.48
N LYS A 105 -16.79 20.84 -15.70
CA LYS A 105 -16.11 19.92 -16.61
C LYS A 105 -14.74 19.48 -16.10
N GLU A 106 -14.03 20.35 -15.40
CA GLU A 106 -12.75 20.03 -14.76
C GLU A 106 -12.95 19.02 -13.61
N ILE A 107 -13.95 19.23 -12.76
CA ILE A 107 -14.36 18.30 -11.69
C ILE A 107 -14.74 16.94 -12.28
N GLU A 108 -15.51 16.92 -13.37
CA GLU A 108 -15.86 15.68 -14.07
C GLU A 108 -14.61 14.96 -14.59
N ASN A 109 -13.71 15.68 -15.26
CA ASN A 109 -12.50 15.10 -15.84
C ASN A 109 -11.58 14.49 -14.78
N ILE A 110 -11.35 15.21 -13.67
CA ILE A 110 -10.54 14.71 -12.55
C ILE A 110 -11.23 13.50 -11.89
N SER A 111 -12.55 13.53 -11.72
CA SER A 111 -13.31 12.40 -11.17
C SER A 111 -13.18 11.15 -12.05
N GLN A 112 -13.32 11.30 -13.37
CA GLN A 112 -13.13 10.20 -14.32
C GLN A 112 -11.68 9.70 -14.33
N GLU A 113 -10.69 10.60 -14.24
CA GLU A 113 -9.27 10.23 -14.15
C GLU A 113 -9.01 9.38 -12.91
N ILE A 114 -9.48 9.82 -11.74
CA ILE A 114 -9.36 9.08 -10.47
C ILE A 114 -9.99 7.68 -10.61
N THR A 115 -11.19 7.57 -11.17
CA THR A 115 -11.84 6.26 -11.38
C THR A 115 -11.00 5.35 -12.29
N ARG A 116 -10.44 5.88 -13.39
CA ARG A 116 -9.55 5.11 -14.28
C ARG A 116 -8.30 4.64 -13.54
N MET A 117 -7.72 5.48 -12.69
CA MET A 117 -6.55 5.13 -11.87
C MET A 117 -6.86 4.03 -10.86
N PHE A 118 -8.05 4.03 -10.23
CA PHE A 118 -8.47 2.94 -9.34
C PHE A 118 -8.54 1.59 -10.10
N HIS A 119 -9.16 1.56 -11.28
CA HIS A 119 -9.20 0.36 -12.12
C HIS A 119 -7.80 -0.09 -12.57
N HIS A 120 -6.91 0.88 -12.86
CA HIS A 120 -5.53 0.58 -13.22
C HIS A 120 -4.77 -0.06 -12.06
N CYS A 121 -4.88 0.49 -10.85
CA CYS A 121 -4.31 -0.11 -9.63
C CYS A 121 -4.84 -1.53 -9.41
N GLN A 122 -6.15 -1.76 -9.55
CA GLN A 122 -6.74 -3.10 -9.43
C GLN A 122 -6.12 -4.07 -10.44
N LYS A 123 -5.98 -3.65 -11.71
CA LYS A 123 -5.37 -4.48 -12.75
C LYS A 123 -3.93 -4.86 -12.42
N ILE A 124 -3.11 -3.93 -11.95
CA ILE A 124 -1.73 -4.22 -11.56
C ILE A 124 -1.71 -5.17 -10.35
N ILE A 125 -2.58 -4.94 -9.35
CA ILE A 125 -2.70 -5.84 -8.18
C ILE A 125 -3.06 -7.27 -8.61
N HIS A 126 -3.99 -7.44 -9.54
CA HIS A 126 -4.32 -8.75 -10.11
C HIS A 126 -3.12 -9.38 -10.82
N GLN A 127 -2.37 -8.60 -11.61
CA GLN A 127 -1.17 -9.07 -12.28
C GLN A 127 -0.07 -9.50 -11.29
N ILE A 128 0.12 -8.78 -10.19
CA ILE A 128 1.04 -9.16 -9.11
C ILE A 128 0.62 -10.52 -8.52
N ARG A 129 -0.68 -10.70 -8.24
CA ARG A 129 -1.22 -11.97 -7.70
C ARG A 129 -1.06 -13.14 -8.68
N GLU A 130 -1.20 -12.90 -9.97
CA GLU A 130 -1.00 -13.93 -11.00
C GLU A 130 0.48 -14.30 -11.16
N ARG A 131 1.36 -13.30 -11.23
CA ARG A 131 2.81 -13.51 -11.37
C ARG A 131 3.42 -14.19 -10.15
N SER A 132 2.88 -13.96 -8.96
CA SER A 132 3.40 -14.59 -7.74
C SER A 132 3.04 -16.07 -7.59
N ARG A 133 2.02 -16.59 -8.30
CA ARG A 133 1.65 -18.02 -8.23
C ARG A 133 2.73 -18.97 -8.75
N GLY A 134 3.64 -18.48 -9.60
CA GLY A 134 4.73 -19.27 -10.18
C GLY A 134 6.05 -19.24 -9.38
N THR A 135 6.11 -18.52 -8.26
CA THR A 135 7.35 -18.32 -7.49
C THR A 135 7.49 -19.33 -6.35
N THR A 136 8.59 -19.24 -5.60
CA THR A 136 8.82 -20.00 -4.37
C THR A 136 7.65 -19.83 -3.39
N ALA A 137 7.35 -20.84 -2.57
CA ALA A 137 6.30 -20.77 -1.56
C ALA A 137 6.47 -19.59 -0.59
N GLN A 138 7.72 -19.24 -0.25
CA GLN A 138 8.04 -18.08 0.59
C GLN A 138 7.75 -16.76 -0.12
N ASP A 139 8.17 -16.62 -1.39
CA ASP A 139 7.89 -15.44 -2.21
C ASP A 139 6.39 -15.23 -2.42
N PHE A 140 5.64 -16.32 -2.61
CA PHE A 140 4.20 -16.28 -2.73
C PHE A 140 3.54 -15.72 -1.45
N GLN A 141 3.96 -16.19 -0.27
CA GLN A 141 3.44 -15.67 1.01
C GLN A 141 3.77 -14.18 1.21
N VAL A 142 5.00 -13.77 0.90
CA VAL A 142 5.40 -12.35 0.98
C VAL A 142 4.58 -11.50 0.01
N SER A 143 4.40 -11.95 -1.23
CA SER A 143 3.58 -11.24 -2.23
C SER A 143 2.13 -11.08 -1.76
N GLN A 144 1.56 -12.10 -1.12
CA GLN A 144 0.19 -12.07 -0.61
C GLN A 144 0.05 -11.07 0.54
N ASN A 145 1.06 -10.95 1.41
CA ASN A 145 1.07 -9.93 2.46
C ASN A 145 1.16 -8.51 1.88
N VAL A 146 2.01 -8.30 0.87
CA VAL A 146 2.13 -7.00 0.20
C VAL A 146 0.83 -6.65 -0.52
N VAL A 147 0.25 -7.57 -1.29
CA VAL A 147 -1.03 -7.37 -1.98
C VAL A 147 -2.14 -6.99 -0.98
N SER A 148 -2.21 -7.65 0.18
CA SER A 148 -3.16 -7.27 1.24
C SER A 148 -2.99 -5.82 1.71
N SER A 149 -1.73 -5.40 1.94
CA SER A 149 -1.42 -4.03 2.36
C SER A 149 -1.79 -3.00 1.27
N LEU A 150 -1.51 -3.32 0.00
CA LEU A 150 -1.88 -2.49 -1.15
C LEU A 150 -3.40 -2.37 -1.28
N VAL A 151 -4.14 -3.48 -1.23
CA VAL A 151 -5.60 -3.46 -1.33
C VAL A 151 -6.22 -2.69 -0.17
N SER A 152 -5.71 -2.85 1.06
CA SER A 152 -6.17 -2.08 2.22
C SER A 152 -5.96 -0.57 2.03
N SER A 153 -4.79 -0.18 1.51
CA SER A 153 -4.47 1.22 1.21
C SER A 153 -5.37 1.77 0.08
N LEU A 154 -5.66 0.95 -0.94
CA LEU A 154 -6.54 1.31 -2.04
C LEU A 154 -7.99 1.48 -1.56
N GLN A 155 -8.44 0.62 -0.65
CA GLN A 155 -9.76 0.71 -0.04
C GLN A 155 -9.91 1.98 0.80
N GLU A 156 -8.87 2.35 1.55
CA GLU A 156 -8.85 3.62 2.29
C GLU A 156 -8.96 4.83 1.33
N LEU A 157 -8.20 4.83 0.23
CA LEU A 157 -8.28 5.88 -0.79
C LEU A 157 -9.66 5.93 -1.46
N SER A 158 -10.23 4.77 -1.80
CA SER A 158 -11.58 4.66 -2.38
C SER A 158 -12.64 5.20 -1.41
N SER A 159 -12.51 4.93 -0.12
CA SER A 159 -13.39 5.47 0.92
C SER A 159 -13.32 6.99 1.00
N LYS A 160 -12.11 7.57 0.97
CA LYS A 160 -11.92 9.03 0.96
C LYS A 160 -12.51 9.69 -0.29
N PHE A 161 -12.36 9.05 -1.45
CA PHE A 161 -12.96 9.56 -2.69
C PHE A 161 -14.49 9.48 -2.67
N HIS A 162 -15.05 8.36 -2.20
CA HIS A 162 -16.50 8.22 -1.99
C HIS A 162 -17.04 9.29 -1.03
N GLN A 163 -16.34 9.54 0.09
CA GLN A 163 -16.71 10.59 1.03
C GLN A 163 -16.70 11.98 0.39
N ALA A 164 -15.66 12.31 -0.39
CA ALA A 164 -15.55 13.58 -1.10
C ALA A 164 -16.69 13.79 -2.12
N GLN A 165 -17.07 12.74 -2.88
CA GLN A 165 -18.20 12.80 -3.82
C GLN A 165 -19.55 12.92 -3.11
N SER A 166 -19.76 12.16 -2.02
CA SER A 166 -20.99 12.23 -1.24
C SER A 166 -21.17 13.58 -0.56
N GLU A 167 -20.08 14.17 -0.07
CA GLU A 167 -20.08 15.50 0.53
C GLU A 167 -20.42 16.58 -0.51
N HIS A 168 -19.82 16.52 -1.70
CA HIS A 168 -20.15 17.43 -2.80
C HIS A 168 -21.62 17.33 -3.22
N LEU A 169 -22.13 16.10 -3.41
CA LEU A 169 -23.55 15.87 -3.74
C LEU A 169 -24.49 16.44 -2.68
N ARG A 170 -24.16 16.25 -1.39
CA ARG A 170 -24.94 16.78 -0.27
C ARG A 170 -24.95 18.32 -0.25
N GLN A 171 -23.79 18.94 -0.51
CA GLN A 171 -23.67 20.39 -0.58
C GLN A 171 -24.47 20.96 -1.76
N LEU A 172 -24.43 20.30 -2.92
CA LEU A 172 -25.19 20.67 -4.11
C LEU A 172 -26.71 20.66 -3.84
N ARG A 173 -27.22 19.58 -3.25
CA ARG A 173 -28.64 19.45 -2.86
C ARG A 173 -29.05 20.48 -1.82
N SER A 174 -28.22 20.74 -0.80
CA SER A 174 -28.56 21.75 0.22
C SER A 174 -28.64 23.15 -0.37
N ARG A 175 -27.82 23.48 -1.37
CA ARG A 175 -27.92 24.73 -2.13
C ARG A 175 -29.21 24.79 -2.94
N GLU A 176 -29.58 23.69 -3.57
CA GLU A 176 -30.81 23.58 -4.34
C GLU A 176 -32.04 23.77 -3.45
N GLU A 177 -32.14 23.09 -2.32
CA GLU A 177 -33.26 23.24 -1.38
C GLU A 177 -33.42 24.69 -0.91
N LYS A 178 -32.31 25.37 -0.59
CA LYS A 178 -32.33 26.79 -0.23
C LYS A 178 -32.78 27.66 -1.40
N SER A 179 -32.23 27.44 -2.59
CA SER A 179 -32.61 28.18 -3.81
C SER A 179 -34.10 27.99 -4.14
N GLN A 180 -34.60 26.76 -4.10
CA GLN A 180 -35.99 26.44 -4.36
C GLN A 180 -36.93 27.07 -3.34
N GLN A 181 -36.57 27.14 -2.04
CA GLN A 181 -37.38 27.84 -1.03
C GLN A 181 -37.55 29.34 -1.30
N PHE A 182 -36.51 30.01 -1.80
CA PHE A 182 -36.62 31.42 -2.20
C PHE A 182 -37.57 31.59 -3.39
N PHE A 183 -37.40 30.82 -4.46
CA PHE A 183 -38.24 30.93 -5.65
C PHE A 183 -39.69 30.50 -5.38
N ASN A 184 -39.91 29.38 -4.69
CA ASN A 184 -41.25 28.86 -4.43
C ASN A 184 -42.04 29.78 -3.46
N THR A 185 -41.36 30.47 -2.54
CA THR A 185 -41.99 31.52 -1.71
C THR A 185 -42.46 32.70 -2.56
N THR A 186 -41.68 33.14 -3.55
CA THR A 186 -42.09 34.20 -4.48
C THR A 186 -43.29 33.79 -5.34
N TYR A 187 -43.39 32.52 -5.76
CA TYR A 187 -44.54 32.01 -6.51
C TYR A 187 -45.78 31.77 -5.62
N ILE A 188 -45.64 31.30 -4.38
CA ILE A 188 -46.75 31.04 -3.46
C ILE A 188 -47.35 32.35 -2.90
N SER A 189 -46.53 33.37 -2.60
CA SER A 189 -47.04 34.70 -2.19
C SER A 189 -47.86 35.39 -3.28
N ARG A 190 -47.72 35.01 -4.56
CA ARG A 190 -48.46 35.61 -5.68
C ARG A 190 -49.79 34.89 -5.97
N ASN A 191 -49.87 33.59 -5.73
CA ASN A 191 -51.08 32.79 -6.00
C ASN A 191 -52.07 32.73 -4.83
N ASN A 192 -51.68 33.18 -3.64
CA ASN A 192 -52.57 33.25 -2.49
C ASN A 192 -52.98 34.71 -2.24
N GLU A 193 -53.96 35.20 -3.00
CA GLU A 193 -54.57 36.54 -2.83
C GLU A 193 -55.24 36.76 -1.46
N ASN A 194 -55.21 35.78 -0.53
CA ASN A 194 -55.92 35.82 0.74
C ASN A 194 -55.05 35.83 2.01
N SER A 195 -53.73 35.94 1.93
CA SER A 195 -52.92 36.11 3.14
C SER A 195 -51.71 36.99 2.92
N VAL A 196 -51.91 38.31 3.06
CA VAL A 196 -51.11 39.27 3.85
C VAL A 196 -51.65 40.66 3.45
N PHE A 197 -52.87 40.94 3.90
CA PHE A 197 -53.27 42.30 4.19
C PHE A 197 -52.63 42.62 5.54
N ASP A 198 -52.00 43.79 5.66
CA ASP A 198 -51.37 44.34 6.87
C ASP A 198 -49.84 44.18 7.01
N SER A 199 -49.09 44.76 6.07
CA SER A 199 -47.83 45.45 6.40
C SER A 199 -47.55 46.56 5.38
N LEU A 200 -48.31 47.65 5.55
CA LEU A 200 -47.92 49.05 5.37
C LEU A 200 -46.81 49.37 4.32
N GLN A 201 -47.29 49.74 3.13
CA GLN A 201 -47.01 51.03 2.48
C GLN A 201 -45.54 51.35 2.11
N ASP A 202 -45.02 50.70 1.06
CA ASP A 202 -43.99 51.30 0.18
C ASP A 202 -43.99 50.68 -1.24
N ASP A 203 -45.18 50.50 -1.83
CA ASP A 203 -45.39 49.78 -3.09
C ASP A 203 -45.53 50.72 -4.30
N SER A 204 -44.54 51.58 -4.52
CA SER A 204 -44.41 52.37 -5.77
C SER A 204 -43.27 51.87 -6.67
N PHE A 205 -42.40 50.97 -6.18
CA PHE A 205 -41.17 50.59 -6.88
C PHE A 205 -41.19 49.19 -7.51
N THR A 206 -42.13 48.32 -7.13
CA THR A 206 -42.10 46.87 -7.44
C THR A 206 -43.01 46.47 -8.60
N GLN A 207 -44.04 47.25 -8.93
CA GLN A 207 -45.11 46.81 -9.84
C GLN A 207 -44.81 47.03 -11.34
N SER A 208 -43.71 47.71 -11.70
CA SER A 208 -43.42 48.12 -13.08
C SER A 208 -42.26 47.38 -13.77
N PHE A 209 -41.66 46.35 -13.16
CA PHE A 209 -40.38 45.80 -13.65
C PHE A 209 -40.43 44.41 -14.32
N LEU A 210 -41.54 43.68 -14.35
CA LEU A 210 -41.56 42.35 -14.99
C LEU A 210 -42.65 42.29 -16.05
N SER A 211 -42.25 42.56 -17.29
CA SER A 211 -43.10 42.37 -18.45
C SER A 211 -43.26 40.86 -18.73
N ALA A 212 -44.39 40.43 -19.32
CA ALA A 212 -44.66 39.01 -19.58
C ALA A 212 -43.57 38.31 -20.43
N GLY A 213 -42.78 39.09 -21.21
CA GLY A 213 -41.61 38.61 -21.93
C GLY A 213 -40.41 38.29 -21.02
N ASP A 214 -40.17 39.09 -19.98
CA ASP A 214 -39.12 38.82 -18.98
C ASP A 214 -39.44 37.56 -18.17
N GLN A 215 -40.72 37.31 -17.91
CA GLN A 215 -41.17 36.12 -17.19
C GLN A 215 -40.93 34.83 -18.00
N GLN A 216 -41.09 34.87 -19.32
CA GLN A 216 -40.81 33.71 -20.18
C GLN A 216 -39.31 33.43 -20.32
N LEU A 217 -38.48 34.49 -20.44
CA LEU A 217 -37.02 34.38 -20.41
C LEU A 217 -36.50 33.86 -19.04
N MET A 218 -37.15 34.24 -17.95
CA MET A 218 -36.79 33.75 -16.60
C MET A 218 -37.12 32.26 -16.44
N VAL A 219 -38.24 31.79 -17.00
CA VAL A 219 -38.60 30.36 -16.99
C VAL A 219 -37.65 29.54 -17.87
N GLU A 220 -37.31 30.03 -19.06
CA GLU A 220 -36.41 29.35 -19.99
C GLU A 220 -34.97 29.25 -19.44
N SER A 221 -34.42 30.34 -18.92
CA SER A 221 -33.10 30.34 -18.25
C SER A 221 -33.06 29.44 -17.01
N ASN A 222 -34.16 29.35 -16.27
CA ASN A 222 -34.27 28.45 -15.12
C ASN A 222 -34.30 26.98 -15.58
N THR A 223 -35.04 26.65 -16.63
CA THR A 223 -35.06 25.28 -17.17
C THR A 223 -33.69 24.79 -17.63
N LEU A 224 -32.91 25.64 -18.31
CA LEU A 224 -31.54 25.30 -18.74
C LEU A 224 -30.59 25.09 -17.55
N MET A 225 -30.72 25.93 -16.52
CA MET A 225 -29.92 25.79 -15.30
C MET A 225 -30.25 24.49 -14.55
N VAL A 226 -31.52 24.10 -14.49
CA VAL A 226 -31.97 22.84 -13.88
C VAL A 226 -31.43 21.64 -14.66
N GLU A 227 -31.52 21.64 -15.98
CA GLU A 227 -31.02 20.53 -16.82
C GLU A 227 -29.51 20.34 -16.69
N GLN A 228 -28.73 21.43 -16.63
CA GLN A 228 -27.29 21.33 -16.40
C GLN A 228 -26.97 20.69 -15.05
N ARG A 229 -27.67 21.08 -13.98
CA ARG A 229 -27.47 20.51 -12.65
C ARG A 229 -27.91 19.05 -12.54
N GLU A 230 -28.99 18.66 -13.23
CA GLU A 230 -29.39 17.25 -13.27
C GLU A 230 -28.29 16.39 -13.91
N ARG A 231 -27.61 16.90 -14.93
CA ARG A 231 -26.45 16.21 -15.53
C ARG A 231 -25.29 16.10 -14.55
N GLU A 232 -24.97 17.15 -13.81
CA GLU A 232 -23.93 17.14 -12.77
C GLU A 232 -24.21 16.06 -11.70
N ILE A 233 -25.42 16.08 -11.13
CA ILE A 233 -25.85 15.13 -10.12
C ILE A 233 -25.80 13.70 -10.65
N LYS A 234 -26.29 13.49 -11.87
CA LYS A 234 -26.27 12.17 -12.52
C LYS A 234 -24.85 11.65 -12.69
N GLN A 235 -23.91 12.53 -13.04
CA GLN A 235 -22.50 12.16 -13.20
C GLN A 235 -21.84 11.80 -11.87
N ILE A 236 -22.12 12.56 -10.80
CA ILE A 236 -21.64 12.22 -9.45
C ILE A 236 -22.21 10.89 -8.98
N VAL A 237 -23.51 10.66 -9.18
CA VAL A 237 -24.18 9.39 -8.81
C VAL A 237 -23.58 8.22 -9.60
N LYS A 238 -23.28 8.41 -10.89
CA LYS A 238 -22.60 7.41 -11.70
C LYS A 238 -21.21 7.09 -11.15
N SER A 239 -20.42 8.11 -10.79
CA SER A 239 -19.10 7.92 -10.18
C SER A 239 -19.19 7.16 -8.85
N ILE A 240 -20.20 7.46 -8.02
CA ILE A 240 -20.46 6.73 -6.76
C ILE A 240 -20.84 5.27 -7.02
N ALA A 241 -21.63 4.99 -8.06
CA ALA A 241 -21.97 3.63 -8.44
C ALA A 241 -20.74 2.83 -8.90
N GLU A 242 -19.92 3.41 -9.78
CA GLU A 242 -18.64 2.82 -10.23
C GLU A 242 -17.70 2.56 -9.04
N LEU A 243 -17.67 3.46 -8.05
CA LEU A 243 -16.90 3.26 -6.82
C LEU A 243 -17.41 2.10 -5.97
N ASN A 244 -18.72 1.86 -5.97
CA ASN A 244 -19.30 0.76 -5.22
C ASN A 244 -18.82 -0.59 -5.79
N ASP A 245 -18.70 -0.68 -7.12
CA ASP A 245 -18.18 -1.87 -7.79
C ASP A 245 -16.68 -2.07 -7.48
N ILE A 246 -15.87 -0.99 -7.56
CA ILE A 246 -14.48 -1.02 -7.09
C ILE A 246 -14.41 -1.49 -5.63
N PHE A 247 -15.25 -0.95 -4.75
CA PHE A 247 -15.23 -1.27 -3.33
C PHE A 247 -15.59 -2.74 -3.06
N LYS A 248 -16.55 -3.31 -3.79
CA LYS A 248 -16.90 -4.73 -3.71
C LYS A 248 -15.74 -5.62 -4.17
N ASP A 249 -15.09 -5.25 -5.26
CA ASP A 249 -13.95 -6.01 -5.79
C ASP A 249 -12.76 -5.98 -4.82
N LEU A 250 -12.47 -4.81 -4.23
CA LEU A 250 -11.45 -4.66 -3.19
C LEU A 250 -11.81 -5.49 -1.94
N ALA A 251 -13.06 -5.44 -1.49
CA ALA A 251 -13.53 -6.22 -0.35
C ALA A 251 -13.41 -7.73 -0.59
N CYS A 252 -13.73 -8.20 -1.80
CA CYS A 252 -13.53 -9.59 -2.20
C CYS A 252 -12.05 -9.99 -2.15
N MET A 253 -11.14 -9.14 -2.66
CA MET A 253 -9.69 -9.39 -2.59
C MET A 253 -9.13 -9.43 -1.16
N VAL A 254 -9.74 -8.74 -0.21
CA VAL A 254 -9.38 -8.83 1.23
C VAL A 254 -10.00 -10.07 1.87
N ALA A 255 -11.24 -10.42 1.54
CA ALA A 255 -11.92 -11.59 2.10
C ALA A 255 -11.24 -12.91 1.69
N ASP A 256 -10.88 -13.06 0.42
CA ASP A 256 -10.07 -14.17 -0.14
C ASP A 256 -8.76 -14.42 0.61
N GLN A 257 -8.28 -13.38 1.29
CA GLN A 257 -6.98 -13.32 1.91
C GLN A 257 -7.02 -13.69 3.40
N GLY A 258 -8.19 -13.74 4.04
CA GLY A 258 -8.33 -13.95 5.48
C GLY A 258 -8.06 -12.66 6.28
N THR A 259 -8.20 -12.72 7.61
CA THR A 259 -7.97 -11.54 8.46
C THR A 259 -6.48 -11.29 8.66
N VAL A 260 -6.05 -10.02 8.69
CA VAL A 260 -4.65 -9.63 8.94
C VAL A 260 -4.11 -10.25 10.25
N LEU A 261 -4.97 -10.40 11.26
CA LEU A 261 -4.61 -10.97 12.56
C LEU A 261 -4.28 -12.47 12.47
N ASP A 262 -5.14 -13.23 11.78
CA ASP A 262 -4.97 -14.68 11.56
C ASP A 262 -3.64 -15.00 10.84
N ARG A 263 -3.21 -14.11 9.94
CA ARG A 263 -1.92 -14.21 9.27
C ARG A 263 -0.72 -13.92 10.16
N ILE A 264 -0.83 -12.97 11.09
CA ILE A 264 0.26 -12.64 12.03
C ILE A 264 0.46 -13.83 12.97
N ASP A 265 -0.62 -14.38 13.52
CA ASP A 265 -0.56 -15.53 14.41
C ASP A 265 0.01 -16.76 13.70
N TYR A 266 -0.45 -17.03 12.47
CA TYR A 266 0.07 -18.11 11.63
C TYR A 266 1.57 -17.95 11.30
N ASN A 267 2.00 -16.76 10.89
CA ASN A 267 3.41 -16.50 10.61
C ASN A 267 4.27 -16.60 11.88
N LEU A 268 3.75 -16.16 13.03
CA LEU A 268 4.43 -16.25 14.31
C LEU A 268 4.59 -17.71 14.76
N GLU A 269 3.56 -18.53 14.60
CA GLU A 269 3.60 -19.97 14.89
C GLU A 269 4.62 -20.70 14.01
N GLN A 270 4.69 -20.35 12.72
CA GLN A 270 5.72 -20.90 11.82
C GLN A 270 7.12 -20.47 12.24
N VAL A 271 7.33 -19.19 12.56
CA VAL A 271 8.62 -18.69 13.06
C VAL A 271 9.02 -19.42 14.34
N GLN A 272 8.10 -19.60 15.29
CA GLN A 272 8.34 -20.36 16.51
C GLN A 272 8.78 -21.80 16.21
N THR A 273 8.10 -22.47 15.29
CA THR A 273 8.42 -23.84 14.86
C THR A 273 9.80 -23.92 14.20
N HIS A 274 10.12 -22.97 13.32
CA HIS A 274 11.43 -22.90 12.67
C HIS A 274 12.57 -22.61 13.65
N VAL A 275 12.37 -21.68 14.60
CA VAL A 275 13.36 -21.34 15.63
C VAL A 275 13.61 -22.55 16.54
N SER A 276 12.55 -23.24 16.97
CA SER A 276 12.66 -24.47 17.76
C SER A 276 13.45 -25.56 17.03
N SER A 277 13.12 -25.78 15.75
CA SER A 277 13.84 -26.74 14.89
C SER A 277 15.31 -26.35 14.67
N GLY A 278 15.59 -25.07 14.45
CA GLY A 278 16.94 -24.54 14.31
C GLY A 278 17.77 -24.70 15.58
N LEU A 279 17.17 -24.49 16.75
CA LEU A 279 17.81 -24.73 18.04
C LEU A 279 18.19 -26.20 18.22
N GLN A 280 17.31 -27.14 17.85
CA GLN A 280 17.62 -28.57 17.87
C GLN A 280 18.79 -28.92 16.94
N GLN A 281 18.84 -28.33 15.74
CA GLN A 281 19.96 -28.53 14.80
C GLN A 281 21.28 -27.98 15.37
N LEU A 282 21.26 -26.79 15.97
CA LEU A 282 22.42 -26.20 16.66
C LEU A 282 22.91 -27.10 17.81
N GLN A 283 21.99 -27.64 18.60
CA GLN A 283 22.33 -28.55 19.70
C GLN A 283 22.94 -29.85 19.19
N LYS A 284 22.41 -30.42 18.10
CA LYS A 284 23.01 -31.58 17.42
C LYS A 284 24.42 -31.25 16.93
N ALA A 285 24.60 -30.12 16.23
CA ALA A 285 25.90 -29.66 15.74
C ALA A 285 26.92 -29.49 16.87
N GLN A 286 26.55 -28.86 17.98
CA GLN A 286 27.40 -28.73 19.16
C GLN A 286 27.81 -30.11 19.72
N THR A 287 26.89 -31.06 19.73
CA THR A 287 27.14 -32.43 20.21
C THR A 287 28.14 -33.16 19.29
N TYR A 288 27.98 -33.03 17.96
CA TYR A 288 28.95 -33.54 16.99
C TYR A 288 30.32 -32.89 17.15
N HIS A 289 30.39 -31.56 17.27
CA HIS A 289 31.66 -30.86 17.50
C HIS A 289 32.36 -31.31 18.78
N ARG A 290 31.64 -31.53 19.89
CA ARG A 290 32.22 -32.04 21.14
C ARG A 290 32.78 -33.46 20.97
N LYS A 291 32.07 -34.35 20.27
CA LYS A 291 32.53 -35.72 20.03
C LYS A 291 33.75 -35.78 19.11
N ASN A 292 33.77 -34.97 18.05
CA ASN A 292 34.87 -34.94 17.08
C ASN A 292 36.20 -34.47 17.68
N ARG A 293 36.19 -33.70 18.78
CA ARG A 293 37.44 -33.33 19.49
C ARG A 293 38.25 -34.56 19.90
N LYS A 294 37.60 -35.64 20.36
CA LYS A 294 38.30 -36.89 20.74
C LYS A 294 38.86 -37.64 19.53
N ILE A 295 38.15 -37.61 18.40
CA ILE A 295 38.58 -38.23 17.14
C ILE A 295 39.83 -37.53 16.59
N ILE A 296 39.92 -36.20 16.72
CA ILE A 296 41.12 -35.44 16.32
C ILE A 296 42.36 -35.90 17.10
N TRP A 297 42.24 -36.12 18.41
CA TRP A 297 43.36 -36.64 19.22
C TRP A 297 43.76 -38.07 18.85
N ILE A 298 42.79 -38.93 18.53
CA ILE A 298 43.05 -40.31 18.08
C ILE A 298 43.76 -40.32 16.72
N MET A 299 43.31 -39.48 15.78
CA MET A 299 43.97 -39.29 14.48
C MET A 299 45.40 -38.78 14.63
N PHE A 300 45.63 -37.82 15.52
CA PHE A 300 46.97 -37.31 15.80
C PHE A 300 47.89 -38.41 16.37
N LEU A 301 47.42 -39.18 17.34
CA LEU A 301 48.19 -40.29 17.92
C LEU A 301 48.54 -41.36 16.88
N ALA A 302 47.57 -41.73 16.02
CA ALA A 302 47.80 -42.69 14.94
C ALA A 302 48.86 -42.20 13.95
N ALA A 303 48.83 -40.92 13.58
CA ALA A 303 49.84 -40.32 12.71
C ALA A 303 51.25 -40.35 13.34
N CYS A 304 51.37 -40.02 14.64
CA CYS A 304 52.64 -40.14 15.35
C CYS A 304 53.19 -41.57 15.34
N CYS A 305 52.33 -42.58 15.57
CA CYS A 305 52.75 -43.98 15.52
C CYS A 305 53.29 -44.38 14.13
N VAL A 306 52.64 -43.95 13.05
CA VAL A 306 53.11 -44.21 11.68
C VAL A 306 54.48 -43.57 11.43
N ILE A 307 54.68 -42.32 11.86
CA ILE A 307 55.97 -41.62 11.73
C ILE A 307 57.08 -42.37 12.49
N LEU A 308 56.79 -42.85 13.70
CA LEU A 308 57.75 -43.63 14.49
C LEU A 308 58.12 -44.95 13.81
N ILE A 309 57.16 -45.65 13.20
CA ILE A 309 57.42 -46.89 12.44
C ILE A 309 58.32 -46.60 11.24
N ILE A 310 58.07 -45.52 10.49
CA ILE A 310 58.89 -45.11 9.36
C ILE A 310 60.34 -44.81 9.80
N MET A 311 60.51 -44.07 10.90
CA MET A 311 61.83 -43.77 11.46
C MET A 311 62.58 -45.02 11.88
N LEU A 312 61.88 -46.01 12.46
CA LEU A 312 62.48 -47.28 12.86
C LEU A 312 62.96 -48.10 11.66
N VAL A 313 62.19 -48.12 10.56
CA VAL A 313 62.59 -48.81 9.33
C VAL A 313 63.82 -48.14 8.73
N ILE A 314 63.87 -46.81 8.66
CA ILE A 314 65.02 -46.08 8.09
C ILE A 314 66.29 -46.26 8.94
N PHE A 315 66.17 -46.25 10.27
CA PHE A 315 67.34 -46.37 11.15
C PHE A 315 67.88 -47.80 11.28
N LYS A 316 67.02 -48.80 11.06
CA LYS A 316 67.39 -50.22 11.19
C LYS A 316 67.82 -50.85 9.86
N LEU A 317 67.52 -50.19 8.74
CA LEU A 317 68.08 -50.49 7.42
C LEU A 317 69.46 -49.86 7.27
#